data_AF-A0A3N9NLC4-F1
#
_entry.id   AF-A0A3N9NLC4-F1
#
_cell.length_a   1.000
_cell.length_b   1.000
_cell.length_c   1.000
_cell.angle_alpha   90.00
_cell.angle_beta   90.00
_cell.angle_gamma   90.00
#
_symmetry.space_group_name_H-M   'P 1'
#
loop_
_entity.id
_entity.type
_entity.pdbx_description
1 polymer ?
#
loop_
_entity_poly.entity_id
_entity_poly.type
_entity_poly.pdbx_seq_one_letter_code
_entity_poly.pdbx_strand_id
1 'polypeptide(L)'
;MSESKKIQVGDEIEAMCGACKDATVHVVEVIKDGKITKVMCKSCLNSHRYRKPVSAGEKKVVKKAGKKSTKKAPAKTKEQRKWSRVMAKVEGEEPQNYDMSGEYKENDVIDHSKFGVGVVSEVIDPTKMSVVFEEGQKTLVHNRDDA
;
A
#
# COMPACT_ATOMS: atom_id res chain seq x y z
N MET A 1 15.93 -39.63 14.30
CA MET A 1 17.10 -38.74 14.29
C MET A 1 16.77 -37.54 13.40
N SER A 2 16.21 -36.47 13.97
CA SER A 2 15.84 -35.27 13.20
C SER A 2 17.04 -34.36 13.11
N GLU A 3 17.82 -34.56 12.05
CA GLU A 3 19.03 -33.82 11.76
C GLU A 3 18.67 -32.35 11.53
N SER A 4 19.10 -31.48 12.45
CA SER A 4 18.94 -30.03 12.33
C SER A 4 19.91 -29.52 11.26
N LYS A 5 19.55 -29.69 9.98
CA LYS A 5 20.33 -29.18 8.86
C LYS A 5 20.31 -27.65 8.90
N LYS A 6 21.39 -27.07 9.42
CA LYS A 6 21.62 -25.63 9.42
C LYS A 6 21.74 -25.20 7.96
N ILE A 7 20.86 -24.31 7.50
CA ILE A 7 20.90 -23.78 6.14
C ILE A 7 22.16 -22.91 6.00
N GLN A 8 22.97 -23.16 4.98
CA GLN A 8 24.21 -22.43 4.70
C GLN A 8 24.09 -21.61 3.41
N VAL A 9 25.01 -20.67 3.21
CA VAL A 9 25.10 -19.94 1.94
C VAL A 9 25.47 -20.95 0.86
N GLY A 10 24.72 -20.97 -0.24
CA GLY A 10 24.83 -21.96 -1.31
C GLY A 10 23.82 -23.12 -1.25
N ASP A 11 23.05 -23.28 -0.17
CA ASP A 11 21.95 -24.27 -0.16
C ASP A 11 20.85 -23.88 -1.16
N GLU A 12 20.28 -24.90 -1.79
CA GLU A 12 19.13 -24.79 -2.68
C GLU A 12 17.83 -24.92 -1.88
N ILE A 13 16.93 -23.95 -2.02
CA ILE A 13 15.64 -23.91 -1.35
C ILE A 13 14.51 -23.58 -2.33
N GLU A 14 13.34 -24.17 -2.10
CA GLU A 14 12.15 -23.85 -2.87
C GLU A 14 11.45 -22.63 -2.27
N ALA A 15 11.27 -21.59 -3.09
CA ALA A 15 10.68 -20.33 -2.68
C ALA A 15 9.85 -19.72 -3.81
N MET A 16 8.92 -18.83 -3.46
CA MET A 16 8.18 -18.07 -4.46
C MET A 16 9.07 -16.99 -5.07
N CYS A 17 9.22 -17.01 -6.38
CA CYS A 17 9.93 -15.96 -7.11
C CYS A 17 8.95 -14.86 -7.52
N GLY A 18 9.24 -13.61 -7.18
CA GLY A 18 8.41 -12.47 -7.62
C GLY A 18 8.48 -12.22 -9.13
N ALA A 19 9.59 -12.59 -9.78
CA ALA A 19 9.79 -12.42 -11.21
C ALA A 19 9.14 -13.54 -12.03
N CYS A 20 9.32 -14.80 -11.61
CA CYS A 20 8.70 -15.94 -12.29
C CYS A 20 7.22 -16.12 -11.92
N LYS A 21 6.78 -15.56 -10.78
CA LYS A 21 5.44 -15.75 -10.20
C LYS A 21 5.10 -17.19 -9.78
N ASP A 22 6.07 -18.09 -9.87
CA ASP A 22 5.95 -19.50 -9.49
C ASP A 22 6.89 -19.89 -8.33
N ALA A 23 6.64 -21.06 -7.75
CA ALA A 23 7.54 -21.69 -6.79
C ALA A 23 8.69 -22.36 -7.55
N THR A 24 9.89 -21.80 -7.44
CA THR A 24 11.09 -22.29 -8.14
C THR A 24 12.23 -22.54 -7.15
N VAL A 25 13.28 -23.21 -7.63
CA VAL A 25 14.50 -23.45 -6.86
C VAL A 25 15.34 -22.18 -6.82
N HIS A 26 15.72 -21.76 -5.61
CA HIS A 26 16.57 -20.61 -5.37
C HIS A 26 17.81 -21.01 -4.57
N VAL A 27 18.94 -20.36 -4.83
CA VAL A 27 20.20 -20.51 -4.10
C VAL A 27 20.31 -19.41 -3.05
N VAL A 28 20.65 -19.75 -1.81
CA VAL A 28 20.85 -18.78 -0.73
C VAL A 28 22.17 -18.02 -0.93
N GLU A 29 22.10 -16.72 -1.16
CA GLU A 29 23.30 -15.86 -1.31
C GLU A 29 23.71 -15.24 0.03
N VAL A 30 22.75 -14.78 0.83
CA VAL A 30 23.03 -14.02 2.05
C VAL A 30 22.21 -14.56 3.20
N ILE A 31 22.92 -14.99 4.24
CA ILE A 31 22.36 -15.30 5.55
C ILE A 31 22.83 -14.23 6.53
N LYS A 32 21.89 -13.61 7.23
CA LYS A 32 22.18 -12.61 8.28
C LYS A 32 21.42 -13.02 9.53
N ASP A 33 22.12 -13.09 10.67
CA ASP A 33 21.54 -13.47 11.97
C ASP A 33 20.80 -14.84 11.93
N GLY A 34 21.35 -15.80 11.18
CA GLY A 34 20.73 -17.13 11.01
C GLY A 34 19.45 -17.13 10.15
N LYS A 35 19.16 -16.04 9.44
CA LYS A 35 18.00 -15.92 8.55
C LYS A 35 18.46 -15.63 7.13
N ILE A 36 17.91 -16.40 6.19
CA ILE A 36 18.06 -16.16 4.76
C ILE A 36 17.49 -14.78 4.44
N THR A 37 18.34 -13.89 3.94
CA THR A 37 17.98 -12.50 3.61
C THR A 37 17.84 -12.32 2.09
N LYS A 38 18.74 -12.93 1.31
CA LYS A 38 18.78 -12.80 -0.15
C LYS A 38 18.97 -14.17 -0.80
N VAL A 39 18.19 -14.42 -1.84
CA VAL A 39 18.20 -15.65 -2.62
C VAL A 39 18.22 -15.33 -4.10
N MET A 40 18.92 -16.14 -4.88
CA MET A 40 18.98 -16.06 -6.33
C MET A 40 18.15 -17.18 -6.95
N CYS A 41 17.18 -16.83 -7.78
CA CYS A 41 16.38 -17.83 -8.50
C CYS A 41 17.22 -18.54 -9.55
N LYS A 42 17.21 -19.88 -9.60
CA LYS A 42 17.94 -20.64 -10.63
C LYS A 42 17.29 -20.55 -12.01
N SER A 43 16.00 -20.26 -12.06
CA SER A 43 15.23 -20.18 -13.31
C SER A 43 15.38 -18.84 -14.03
N CYS A 44 15.50 -17.73 -13.30
CA CYS A 44 15.61 -16.38 -13.89
C CYS A 44 16.88 -15.63 -13.50
N LEU A 45 17.76 -16.24 -12.70
CA LEU A 45 19.00 -15.66 -12.18
C LEU A 45 18.82 -14.34 -11.39
N ASN A 46 17.57 -13.93 -11.15
CA ASN A 46 17.26 -12.74 -10.40
C ASN A 46 17.50 -12.98 -8.92
N SER A 47 18.18 -12.02 -8.27
CA SER A 47 18.40 -12.04 -6.83
C SER A 47 17.37 -11.17 -6.11
N HIS A 48 16.59 -11.76 -5.20
CA HIS A 48 15.57 -11.05 -4.44
C HIS A 48 15.58 -11.45 -2.97
N ARG A 49 14.86 -10.66 -2.16
CA ARG A 49 14.70 -10.95 -0.73
C ARG A 49 13.89 -12.21 -0.53
N TYR A 50 14.41 -13.13 0.28
CA TYR A 50 13.74 -14.39 0.54
C TYR A 50 12.38 -14.18 1.20
N ARG A 51 11.34 -14.68 0.55
CA ARG A 51 9.97 -14.69 1.09
C ARG A 51 9.64 -16.13 1.42
N LYS A 52 9.55 -16.44 2.72
CA LYS A 52 9.18 -17.78 3.20
C LYS A 52 7.80 -18.15 2.61
N PRO A 53 7.67 -19.31 1.94
CA PRO A 53 6.35 -19.89 1.74
C PRO A 53 5.78 -20.16 3.13
N VAL A 54 4.54 -19.76 3.37
CA VAL A 54 3.96 -19.70 4.70
C VAL A 54 3.63 -21.11 5.18
N SER A 55 4.63 -21.85 5.67
CA SER A 55 4.38 -23.06 6.47
C SER A 55 3.87 -22.63 7.84
N ALA A 56 2.71 -23.16 8.20
CA ALA A 56 2.02 -22.93 9.45
C ALA A 56 2.90 -23.29 10.66
N GLY A 57 3.05 -22.35 11.60
CA GLY A 57 3.79 -22.50 12.86
C GLY A 57 5.22 -21.99 12.73
N GLU A 58 5.66 -20.91 13.34
CA GLU A 58 5.41 -20.48 14.72
C GLU A 58 4.87 -19.05 14.80
N LYS A 59 3.79 -18.94 15.56
CA LYS A 59 3.26 -17.69 16.08
C LYS A 59 4.09 -17.33 17.32
N LYS A 60 4.88 -16.25 17.26
CA LYS A 60 4.81 -15.22 18.31
C LYS A 60 3.92 -14.13 17.71
N VAL A 61 2.60 -14.10 17.89
CA VAL A 61 1.93 -13.67 19.13
C VAL A 61 2.74 -12.51 19.74
N VAL A 62 2.56 -11.28 19.29
CA VAL A 62 1.40 -10.47 19.69
C VAL A 62 0.17 -10.75 18.82
N LYS A 63 -0.73 -11.50 19.46
CA LYS A 63 -2.12 -11.77 19.06
C LYS A 63 -2.88 -10.42 19.05
N LYS A 64 -3.95 -10.24 18.27
CA LYS A 64 -5.07 -11.17 18.04
C LYS A 64 -5.54 -11.05 16.58
N ALA A 65 -5.56 -12.13 15.78
CA ALA A 65 -6.51 -13.25 15.77
C ALA A 65 -7.97 -12.77 15.72
N GLY A 66 -8.62 -13.01 14.57
CA GLY A 66 -9.99 -12.59 14.28
C GLY A 66 -11.08 -13.46 14.91
N LYS A 67 -12.33 -13.05 14.69
CA LYS A 67 -13.46 -13.79 14.08
C LYS A 67 -14.78 -13.11 14.52
N LYS A 68 -15.70 -12.99 13.56
CA LYS A 68 -17.14 -12.63 13.68
C LYS A 68 -17.51 -11.23 14.20
N SER A 69 -18.20 -10.51 13.30
CA SER A 69 -19.36 -9.66 13.55
C SER A 69 -19.37 -8.89 14.88
N THR A 70 -18.98 -7.61 14.80
CA THR A 70 -19.74 -6.44 15.27
C THR A 70 -18.76 -5.27 15.43
N LYS A 71 -18.98 -4.23 14.63
CA LYS A 71 -18.52 -2.85 14.81
C LYS A 71 -17.00 -2.68 15.11
N LYS A 72 -16.16 -2.84 14.08
CA LYS A 72 -14.74 -2.42 14.13
C LYS A 72 -14.56 -1.10 13.40
N ALA A 73 -14.02 -0.10 14.09
CA ALA A 73 -13.42 1.09 13.49
C ALA A 73 -12.37 0.66 12.42
N PRO A 74 -12.34 1.30 11.24
CA PRO A 74 -11.56 0.81 10.11
C PRO A 74 -10.06 1.08 10.30
N ALA A 75 -9.24 0.06 10.03
CA ALA A 75 -7.80 0.19 9.93
C ALA A 75 -7.47 1.14 8.77
N LYS A 76 -6.75 2.23 9.05
CA LYS A 76 -6.43 3.26 8.06
C LYS A 76 -5.78 2.67 6.82
N THR A 77 -6.51 2.68 5.71
CA THR A 77 -6.06 2.24 4.38
C THR A 77 -4.85 3.07 3.95
N LYS A 78 -4.04 2.56 3.01
CA LYS A 78 -2.87 3.29 2.47
C LYS A 78 -3.28 4.69 1.98
N GLU A 79 -4.46 4.79 1.37
CA GLU A 79 -5.11 6.05 0.99
C GLU A 79 -5.41 6.96 2.18
N GLN A 80 -5.93 6.45 3.29
CA GLN A 80 -6.25 7.26 4.47
C GLN A 80 -4.98 7.82 5.15
N ARG A 81 -3.85 7.12 5.03
CA ARG A 81 -2.53 7.66 5.41
C ARG A 81 -2.07 8.79 4.48
N LYS A 82 -2.37 8.69 3.18
CA LYS A 82 -2.08 9.76 2.20
C LYS A 82 -2.94 10.97 2.49
N TRP A 83 -4.25 10.79 2.70
CA TRP A 83 -5.18 11.85 3.12
C TRP A 83 -4.70 12.53 4.40
N SER A 84 -4.37 11.77 5.46
CA SER A 84 -3.89 12.35 6.73
C SER A 84 -2.61 13.19 6.54
N ARG A 85 -1.73 12.80 5.62
CA ARG A 85 -0.49 13.53 5.34
C ARG A 85 -0.73 14.81 4.55
N VAL A 86 -1.68 14.79 3.62
CA VAL A 86 -2.02 15.96 2.80
C VAL A 86 -2.86 16.92 3.62
N MET A 87 -3.88 16.45 4.36
CA MET A 87 -4.66 17.27 5.27
C MET A 87 -3.80 17.95 6.33
N ALA A 88 -2.84 17.25 6.96
CA ALA A 88 -1.94 17.87 7.94
C ALA A 88 -1.05 18.98 7.34
N LYS A 89 -0.94 19.08 6.01
CA LYS A 89 -0.17 20.13 5.32
C LYS A 89 -1.03 21.32 4.90
N VAL A 90 -2.33 21.11 4.80
CA VAL A 90 -3.34 22.08 4.36
C VAL A 90 -4.29 22.46 5.51
N GLU A 91 -4.07 21.91 6.70
CA GLU A 91 -4.77 22.25 7.95
C GLU A 91 -4.51 23.73 8.29
N GLY A 92 -5.36 24.59 7.74
CA GLY A 92 -5.17 26.05 7.71
C GLY A 92 -5.95 26.73 6.58
N GLU A 93 -6.32 26.03 5.50
CA GLU A 93 -7.24 26.54 4.48
C GLU A 93 -8.68 26.18 4.84
N GLU A 94 -9.57 27.17 4.76
CA GLU A 94 -10.99 27.00 5.05
C GLU A 94 -11.62 26.10 3.97
N PRO A 95 -12.30 25.00 4.34
CA PRO A 95 -12.87 24.10 3.36
C PRO A 95 -13.93 24.84 2.53
N GLN A 96 -13.66 25.02 1.24
CA GLN A 96 -14.63 25.62 0.33
C GLN A 96 -15.70 24.58 -0.04
N ASN A 97 -16.97 24.99 -0.03
CA ASN A 97 -18.05 24.13 -0.52
C ASN A 97 -17.84 23.84 -2.01
N TYR A 98 -17.91 22.56 -2.37
CA TYR A 98 -17.80 22.13 -3.76
C TYR A 98 -18.95 22.68 -4.62
N ASP A 99 -18.59 23.57 -5.53
CA ASP A 99 -19.37 24.00 -6.69
C ASP A 99 -18.74 23.50 -8.00
N MET A 100 -19.55 23.04 -8.95
CA MET A 100 -19.07 22.57 -10.26
C MET A 100 -18.55 23.71 -11.15
N SER A 101 -18.91 24.95 -10.84
CA SER A 101 -18.46 26.17 -11.53
C SER A 101 -17.30 26.86 -10.79
N GLY A 102 -16.91 26.35 -9.63
CA GLY A 102 -15.77 26.85 -8.87
C GLY A 102 -14.45 26.53 -9.57
N GLU A 103 -13.50 27.45 -9.47
CA GLU A 103 -12.11 27.23 -9.87
C GLU A 103 -11.31 26.73 -8.67
N TYR A 104 -10.76 25.52 -8.75
CA TYR A 104 -9.92 24.95 -7.68
C TYR A 104 -8.49 24.75 -8.14
N LYS A 105 -7.56 24.87 -7.18
CA LYS A 105 -6.13 24.70 -7.43
C LYS A 105 -5.58 23.52 -6.65
N GLU A 106 -4.39 23.08 -7.04
CA GLU A 106 -3.69 22.00 -6.35
C GLU A 106 -3.43 22.36 -4.88
N ASN A 107 -3.73 21.42 -3.98
CA ASN A 107 -3.74 21.55 -2.52
C ASN A 107 -4.93 22.28 -1.91
N ASP A 108 -5.93 22.70 -2.68
CA ASP A 108 -7.12 23.33 -2.10
C ASP A 108 -8.01 22.32 -1.35
N VAL A 109 -8.71 22.77 -0.32
CA VAL A 109 -9.60 21.94 0.51
C VAL A 109 -11.04 22.14 0.10
N ILE A 110 -11.68 21.05 -0.30
CA ILE A 110 -13.04 21.04 -0.82
C ILE A 110 -13.93 20.18 0.08
N ASP A 111 -15.08 20.71 0.50
CA ASP A 111 -16.14 19.91 1.13
C ASP A 111 -17.20 19.51 0.10
N HIS A 112 -17.34 18.21 -0.13
CA HIS A 112 -18.33 17.64 -1.04
C HIS A 112 -19.42 16.90 -0.26
N SER A 113 -20.71 17.23 -0.47
CA SER A 113 -21.83 16.70 0.33
C SER A 113 -21.92 15.16 0.40
N LYS A 114 -21.41 14.47 -0.63
CA LYS A 114 -21.37 12.99 -0.69
C LYS A 114 -20.09 12.36 -0.14
N PHE A 115 -18.96 13.06 -0.17
CA PHE A 115 -17.63 12.48 0.11
C PHE A 115 -16.92 13.14 1.30
N GLY A 116 -17.49 14.21 1.84
CA GLY A 116 -16.92 15.03 2.91
C GLY A 116 -15.75 15.87 2.43
N VAL A 117 -14.88 16.20 3.38
CA VAL A 117 -13.71 17.04 3.16
C VAL A 117 -12.62 16.27 2.42
N GLY A 118 -12.21 16.79 1.28
CA GLY A 118 -11.12 16.28 0.46
C GLY A 118 -10.14 17.39 0.12
N VAL A 119 -8.96 16.99 -0.33
CA VAL A 119 -7.90 17.92 -0.74
C VAL A 119 -7.49 17.63 -2.18
N VAL A 120 -7.42 18.67 -3.00
CA VAL A 120 -7.05 18.54 -4.41
C VAL A 120 -5.59 18.11 -4.49
N SER A 121 -5.33 16.92 -5.04
CA SER A 121 -3.97 16.40 -5.18
C SER A 121 -3.30 16.83 -6.49
N GLU A 122 -4.09 17.00 -7.55
CA GLU A 122 -3.61 17.37 -8.89
C GLU A 122 -4.79 17.82 -9.75
N VAL A 123 -4.56 18.79 -10.64
CA VAL A 123 -5.53 19.17 -11.69
C VAL A 123 -5.13 18.43 -12.96
N ILE A 124 -5.98 17.52 -13.43
CA ILE A 124 -5.69 16.66 -14.59
C ILE A 124 -6.01 17.41 -15.89
N ASP A 125 -7.18 18.03 -15.94
CA ASP A 125 -7.71 18.79 -17.07
C ASP A 125 -8.27 20.13 -16.53
N PRO A 126 -8.45 21.16 -17.38
CA PRO A 126 -9.14 22.39 -16.96
C PRO A 126 -10.53 22.14 -16.39
N THR A 127 -11.17 21.02 -16.76
CA THR A 127 -12.49 20.61 -16.26
C THR A 127 -12.43 19.46 -15.24
N LYS A 128 -11.28 18.84 -14.98
CA LYS A 128 -11.17 17.66 -14.10
C LYS A 128 -10.00 17.75 -13.15
N MET A 129 -10.24 17.42 -11.90
CA MET A 129 -9.22 17.39 -10.84
C MET A 129 -9.30 16.10 -10.04
N SER A 130 -8.15 15.64 -9.53
CA SER A 130 -8.10 14.52 -8.59
C SER A 130 -8.07 15.04 -7.17
N VAL A 131 -9.05 14.63 -6.38
CA VAL A 131 -9.22 15.03 -4.98
C VAL A 131 -9.07 13.79 -4.10
N VAL A 132 -8.22 13.89 -3.09
CA VAL A 132 -8.01 12.84 -2.10
C VAL A 132 -8.99 13.08 -0.96
N PHE A 133 -9.93 12.16 -0.78
CA PHE A 133 -10.87 12.13 0.35
C PHE A 133 -10.42 11.12 1.41
N GLU A 134 -11.06 11.13 2.57
CA GLU A 134 -10.83 10.12 3.61
C GLU A 134 -11.11 8.71 3.08
N GLU A 135 -12.16 8.56 2.26
CA GLU A 135 -12.56 7.29 1.66
C GLU A 135 -11.65 6.85 0.50
N GLY A 136 -10.86 7.76 -0.09
CA GLY A 136 -9.97 7.47 -1.22
C GLY A 136 -9.82 8.61 -2.21
N GLN A 137 -8.98 8.40 -3.22
CA GLN A 137 -8.77 9.37 -4.30
C GLN A 137 -9.93 9.27 -5.32
N LYS A 138 -10.56 10.40 -5.63
CA LYS A 138 -11.67 10.52 -6.58
C LYS A 138 -11.39 11.64 -7.57
N THR A 139 -11.79 11.44 -8.81
CA THR A 139 -11.75 12.51 -9.82
C THR A 139 -13.07 13.28 -9.78
N LEU A 140 -12.98 14.59 -9.57
CA LEU A 140 -14.11 15.51 -9.61
C LEU A 140 -13.99 16.46 -10.80
N VAL A 141 -15.12 17.03 -11.17
CA VAL A 141 -15.23 17.99 -12.27
C VAL A 141 -15.23 19.39 -11.66
N HIS A 142 -14.42 20.29 -12.19
CA HIS A 142 -14.45 21.70 -11.84
C HIS A 142 -14.57 22.52 -13.10
N ASN A 143 -14.93 23.80 -12.98
CA ASN A 143 -14.96 24.73 -14.10
C ASN A 143 -15.64 24.16 -15.36
N ARG A 144 -16.90 23.73 -15.23
CA ARG A 144 -17.71 23.33 -16.40
C ARG A 144 -18.05 24.58 -17.22
N ASP A 145 -17.17 24.94 -18.15
CA ASP A 145 -17.46 25.87 -19.22
C ASP A 145 -18.36 25.14 -20.24
N ASP A 146 -19.65 25.48 -20.24
CA ASP A 146 -20.61 25.00 -21.23
C ASP A 146 -20.33 25.76 -22.53
N ALA A 147 -19.51 25.18 -23.41
CA ALA A 147 -19.22 25.67 -24.76
C ALA A 147 -19.46 24.58 -25.82
#